data_AF-A0A1B8E4Y0-F1
#
_entry.id   AF-A0A1B8E4Y0-F1
#
_cell.length_a   1.000
_cell.length_b   1.000
_cell.length_c   1.000
_cell.angle_alpha   90.00
_cell.angle_beta   90.00
_cell.angle_gamma   90.00
#
_symmetry.space_group_name_H-M   'P 1'
#
loop_
_entity.id
_entity.type
_entity.pdbx_description
1 polymer ?
#
loop_
_entity_poly.entity_id
_entity_poly.type
_entity_poly.pdbx_seq_one_letter_code
_entity_poly.pdbx_strand_id
1 'polypeptide(L)' 'MGNMLVIAVVRSGFNKQNSRKPFRLWKGEVPGFDQDFKDLVGRMTNFDPDMRITAREALANKWFSGVEG' A
#
# COMPACT_ATOMS: atom_id res chain seq x y z
N MET A 1 32.92 5.67 -15.59
CA MET A 1 31.50 5.28 -15.46
C MET A 1 31.04 5.76 -14.10
N GLY A 2 30.34 6.90 -14.07
CA GLY A 2 30.04 7.62 -12.82
C GLY A 2 28.90 6.99 -12.04
N ASN A 3 29.02 7.00 -10.71
CA ASN A 3 28.00 6.54 -9.76
C ASN A 3 26.65 7.20 -10.06
N MET A 4 25.74 6.43 -10.65
CA MET A 4 24.35 6.84 -10.85
C MET A 4 23.67 6.82 -9.47
N LEU A 5 23.42 8.01 -8.90
CA LEU A 5 22.75 8.15 -7.61
C LEU A 5 21.41 7.41 -7.67
N VAL A 6 21.19 6.45 -6.77
CA VAL A 6 19.95 5.64 -6.67
C VAL A 6 18.70 6.53 -6.65
N ILE A 7 18.78 7.71 -6.01
CA ILE A 7 17.72 8.71 -5.99
C ILE A 7 17.35 9.20 -7.39
N ALA A 8 18.34 9.43 -8.27
CA ALA A 8 18.08 9.88 -9.63
C ALA A 8 17.33 8.81 -10.43
N VAL A 9 17.74 7.54 -10.31
CA VAL A 9 17.08 6.38 -10.96
C VAL A 9 15.62 6.23 -10.50
N VAL A 10 15.38 6.32 -9.18
CA VAL A 10 14.02 6.23 -8.63
C VAL A 10 13.16 7.41 -9.06
N ARG A 11 13.73 8.61 -9.19
CA ARG A 11 12.99 9.81 -9.64
C ARG A 11 12.63 9.74 -11.12
N SER A 12 13.54 9.30 -11.98
CA SER A 12 13.31 9.23 -13.44
C SER A 12 12.55 7.98 -13.89
N GLY A 13 12.44 6.95 -13.04
CA GLY A 13 11.64 5.76 -13.32
C GLY A 13 10.13 6.02 -13.41
N PHE A 14 9.62 7.10 -12.81
CA PHE A 14 8.21 7.49 -12.90
C PHE A 14 8.01 8.60 -13.94
N ASN A 15 7.12 8.38 -14.91
CA ASN A 15 6.83 9.33 -15.99
C ASN A 15 5.39 9.17 -16.51
N LYS A 16 5.01 9.87 -17.58
CA LYS A 16 3.65 9.80 -18.15
C LYS A 16 3.27 8.37 -18.58
N GLN A 17 4.24 7.57 -19.02
CA GLN A 17 4.04 6.18 -19.46
C GLN A 17 4.11 5.19 -18.29
N ASN A 18 4.91 5.47 -17.26
CA ASN A 18 5.06 4.69 -16.04
C ASN A 18 4.70 5.53 -14.81
N SER A 19 3.43 5.90 -14.69
CA SER A 19 2.98 6.69 -13.55
C SER A 19 2.97 5.86 -12.28
N ARG A 20 3.23 6.51 -11.13
CA ARG A 20 3.03 5.88 -9.83
C ARG A 20 1.59 5.38 -9.74
N LYS A 21 1.42 4.13 -9.32
CA LYS A 21 0.13 3.54 -9.02
C LYS A 21 0.01 3.49 -7.50
N PRO A 22 -0.73 4.41 -6.86
CA PRO A 22 -1.06 4.29 -5.44
C PRO A 22 -1.66 2.91 -5.17
N PHE A 23 -1.34 2.33 -4.01
CA PHE A 23 -1.80 0.99 -3.62
C PHE A 23 -3.31 0.80 -3.81
N ARG A 24 -4.11 1.84 -3.52
CA ARG A 24 -5.57 1.85 -3.73
C ARG A 24 -6.00 1.58 -5.19
N LEU A 25 -5.16 1.91 -6.17
CA LEU A 25 -5.43 1.71 -7.61
C LEU A 25 -4.91 0.37 -8.15
N TRP A 26 -4.28 -0.46 -7.32
CA TRP A 26 -3.79 -1.76 -7.76
C TRP A 26 -4.97 -2.67 -8.06
N LYS A 27 -4.98 -3.28 -9.24
CA LYS A 27 -6.07 -4.17 -9.66
C LYS A 27 -6.02 -5.46 -8.86
N GLY A 28 -7.19 -5.98 -8.48
CA GLY A 28 -7.34 -7.24 -7.74
C GLY A 28 -7.09 -8.50 -8.58
N GLU A 29 -6.25 -8.40 -9.61
CA GLU A 29 -5.92 -9.52 -10.51
C GLU A 29 -5.07 -10.59 -9.80
N VAL A 30 -4.55 -10.27 -8.61
CA VAL A 30 -3.87 -11.21 -7.71
C VAL A 30 -4.88 -11.72 -6.66
N PRO A 31 -5.05 -13.05 -6.48
CA PRO A 31 -5.86 -13.61 -5.40
C PRO A 31 -5.45 -13.03 -4.03
N GLY A 32 -6.43 -12.64 -3.20
CA GLY A 32 -6.19 -12.02 -1.88
C GLY A 32 -6.06 -10.49 -1.88
N PHE A 33 -6.31 -9.81 -3.01
CA PHE A 33 -6.37 -8.34 -3.12
C PHE A 33 -7.82 -7.81 -3.19
N ASP A 34 -8.72 -8.37 -2.39
CA ASP A 34 -10.09 -7.87 -2.26
C ASP A 34 -10.16 -6.53 -1.49
N GLN A 35 -11.39 -6.05 -1.34
CA GLN A 35 -11.69 -4.73 -0.84
C GLN A 35 -11.33 -4.54 0.64
N ASP A 36 -11.49 -5.59 1.46
CA ASP A 36 -11.24 -5.52 2.90
C ASP A 36 -9.73 -5.55 3.17
N PHE A 37 -8.96 -6.36 2.44
CA PHE A 37 -7.50 -6.33 2.50
C PHE A 37 -6.94 -4.95 2.12
N LYS A 38 -7.48 -4.35 1.05
CA LYS A 38 -7.06 -3.02 0.58
C LYS A 38 -7.40 -1.92 1.56
N ASP A 39 -8.55 -2.00 2.24
CA ASP A 39 -8.92 -1.07 3.30
C ASP A 39 -7.94 -1.15 4.46
N LEU A 40 -7.68 -2.37 4.96
CA LEU A 40 -6.76 -2.61 6.07
C LEU A 40 -5.37 -2.02 5.78
N VAL A 41 -4.74 -2.43 4.68
CA VAL A 41 -3.39 -1.96 4.32
C VAL A 41 -3.40 -0.45 4.09
N GLY A 42 -4.41 0.08 3.39
CA GLY A 42 -4.53 1.52 3.14
C GLY A 42 -4.56 2.36 4.42
N ARG A 43 -5.26 1.88 5.46
CA ARG A 43 -5.34 2.53 6.77
C ARG A 43 -4.05 2.36 7.58
N MET A 44 -3.40 1.20 7.50
CA MET A 44 -2.10 0.96 8.16
C MET A 44 -0.96 1.78 7.56
N THR A 45 -1.00 2.02 6.25
CA THR A 45 0.04 2.79 5.53
C THR A 45 -0.35 4.25 5.32
N ASN A 46 -1.28 4.79 6.11
CA ASN A 46 -1.58 6.21 6.04
C ASN A 46 -0.30 7.02 6.34
N PHE A 47 -0.03 7.99 5.47
CA PHE A 47 1.17 8.81 5.54
C PHE A 47 1.13 9.72 6.75
N ASP A 48 -0.05 10.29 7.04
CA ASP A 48 -0.29 11.05 8.26
C ASP A 48 -0.38 10.08 9.45
N PRO A 49 0.54 10.16 10.44
CA PRO A 49 0.55 9.26 11.57
C PRO A 49 -0.69 9.40 12.46
N ASP A 50 -1.29 10.59 12.55
CA ASP A 50 -2.48 10.82 13.37
C ASP A 50 -3.73 10.20 12.72
N MET A 51 -3.67 9.95 11.41
CA MET A 51 -4.72 9.29 10.63
C MET A 51 -4.43 7.80 10.39
N ARG A 52 -3.32 7.28 10.93
CA ARG A 52 -2.96 5.86 10.83
C ARG A 52 -3.64 5.07 11.93
N ILE A 53 -4.20 3.92 11.57
CA ILE A 53 -4.87 3.06 12.56
C ILE A 53 -3.87 2.40 13.50
N THR A 54 -4.34 2.17 14.72
CA THR A 54 -3.63 1.41 15.75
C THR A 54 -3.67 -0.09 15.47
N ALA A 55 -2.81 -0.86 16.15
CA ALA A 55 -2.84 -2.32 16.07
C ALA A 55 -4.19 -2.91 16.49
N ARG A 56 -4.84 -2.33 17.51
CA ARG A 56 -6.16 -2.76 17.97
C ARG A 56 -7.23 -2.57 16.90
N GLU A 57 -7.24 -1.42 16.23
CA GLU A 57 -8.18 -1.14 15.15
C GLU A 57 -7.91 -1.98 13.90
N ALA A 58 -6.65 -2.29 13.62
CA ALA A 58 -6.27 -3.19 12.53
C ALA A 58 -6.80 -4.61 12.75
N LEU A 59 -6.67 -5.15 13.97
CA LEU A 59 -7.22 -6.47 14.33
C LEU A 59 -8.75 -6.52 14.30
N ALA A 60 -9.42 -5.38 14.49
CA ALA A 60 -10.88 -5.28 14.38
C ALA A 60 -11.38 -5.13 12.92
N ASN A 61 -10.49 -5.13 11.92
CA ASN A 61 -10.87 -4.99 10.52
C ASN A 61 -11.57 -6.25 9.97
N LYS A 62 -12.51 -6.07 9.04
CA LYS A 62 -13.27 -7.16 8.39
C LYS A 62 -12.39 -8.18 7.68
N TRP A 63 -11.19 -7.78 7.27
CA TRP A 63 -10.22 -8.69 6.68
C TRP A 63 -9.89 -9.89 7.58
N PHE A 64 -9.94 -9.71 8.91
CA PHE A 64 -9.73 -10.79 9.87
C PHE A 64 -11.01 -11.52 10.28
N SER A 65 -12.17 -11.20 9.69
CA SER A 65 -13.42 -11.88 10.02
C SER A 65 -13.35 -13.36 9.64
N GLY A 66 -13.66 -14.24 10.59
CA GLY A 66 -13.61 -15.69 10.40
C GLY A 66 -12.22 -16.33 10.56
N VAL A 67 -11.20 -15.56 10.96
CA VAL A 67 -9.90 -16.10 11.40
C VAL A 67 -9.96 -16.31 12.92
N GLU A 68 -9.91 -17.55 13.38
CA GLU A 68 -9.69 -17.86 14.80
C GLU A 68 -8.19 -17.75 15.11
N GLY A 69 -7.85 -17.10 16.22
CA GLY A 69 -6.49 -16.83 16.67
C GLY A 69 -5.87 -17.93 17.52
#